data_AF-A0A377XFE3-F1
#
_entry.id   AF-A0A377XFE3-F1
#
_cell.length_a   1.000
_cell.length_b   1.000
_cell.length_c   1.000
_cell.angle_alpha   90.00
_cell.angle_beta   90.00
_cell.angle_gamma   90.00
#
_symmetry.space_group_name_H-M   'P 1'
#
loop_
_entity.id
_entity.type
_entity.pdbx_description
1 polymer ?
#
loop_
_entity_poly.entity_id
_entity_poly.type
_entity_poly.pdbx_seq_one_letter_code
_entity_poly.pdbx_strand_id
1 'polypeptide(L)'
;MTTDITELAQREKFEAWAEEVGAKPWGYLKKQRNPSGGYSVQIYTYMWAAWKAAGAELVEALEKAQQRIGKLEKKLTDHKRMNQEMAKAMLTPNDSDAAGMEIAALRQRIAELESRTVKLPDLRQIVSGDRYAWSDGVYNYSQDVKVVLADAGIKVGAE
;
A
#
# COMPACT_ATOMS: atom_id res chain seq x y z
N MET A 1 -7.44 -5.23 29.25
CA MET A 1 -8.54 -5.64 30.14
C MET A 1 -8.10 -6.91 30.84
N THR A 2 -7.66 -6.80 32.09
CA THR A 2 -7.48 -7.96 32.96
C THR A 2 -8.84 -8.60 33.17
N THR A 3 -8.96 -9.89 32.84
CA THR A 3 -10.21 -10.64 32.98
C THR A 3 -10.33 -11.10 34.43
N ASP A 4 -10.52 -10.16 35.36
CA ASP A 4 -10.70 -10.48 36.77
C ASP A 4 -12.10 -11.08 36.98
N ILE A 5 -12.19 -12.39 36.82
CA ILE A 5 -13.33 -13.15 37.32
C ILE A 5 -13.22 -13.16 38.84
N THR A 6 -14.21 -12.60 39.53
CA THR A 6 -14.23 -12.57 41.00
C THR A 6 -14.11 -13.99 41.57
N GLU A 7 -13.43 -14.14 42.70
CA GLU A 7 -13.27 -15.46 43.35
C GLU A 7 -14.63 -16.14 43.58
N LEU A 8 -15.68 -15.35 43.83
CA LEU A 8 -17.06 -15.84 43.93
C LEU A 8 -17.55 -16.48 42.63
N ALA A 9 -17.35 -15.83 41.48
CA ALA A 9 -17.76 -16.38 40.19
C ALA A 9 -16.94 -17.62 39.80
N GLN A 10 -15.65 -17.67 40.13
CA GLN A 10 -14.86 -18.89 39.96
C GLN A 10 -15.36 -20.03 40.86
N ARG A 11 -15.75 -19.70 42.10
CA ARG A 11 -16.28 -20.66 43.06
C ARG A 11 -17.64 -21.21 42.63
N GLU A 12 -18.52 -20.37 42.09
CA GLU A 12 -19.82 -20.82 41.58
C GLU A 12 -19.66 -21.75 40.37
N LYS A 13 -18.67 -21.51 39.49
CA LYS A 13 -18.34 -22.43 38.39
C LYS A 13 -17.81 -23.77 38.90
N PHE A 14 -16.90 -23.74 39.87
CA PHE A 14 -16.40 -24.96 40.51
C PHE A 14 -17.54 -25.75 41.16
N GLU A 15 -18.44 -25.09 41.89
CA GLU A 15 -19.56 -25.74 42.57
C GLU A 15 -20.54 -26.35 41.56
N ALA A 16 -20.89 -25.63 40.50
CA ALA A 16 -21.76 -26.16 39.44
C ALA A 16 -21.15 -27.43 38.82
N TRP A 17 -19.85 -27.38 38.49
CA TRP A 17 -19.13 -28.55 37.95
C TRP A 17 -19.08 -29.72 38.94
N ALA A 18 -18.73 -29.46 40.19
CA ALA A 18 -18.60 -30.51 41.21
C ALA A 18 -19.96 -31.14 41.57
N GLU A 19 -21.04 -30.36 41.54
CA GLU A 19 -22.42 -30.85 41.73
C GLU A 19 -22.88 -31.69 40.54
N GLU A 20 -22.57 -31.27 39.31
CA GLU A 20 -22.87 -32.01 38.09
C GLU A 20 -22.16 -33.37 38.07
N VAL A 21 -20.84 -33.38 38.24
CA VAL A 21 -20.04 -34.63 38.25
C VAL A 21 -20.39 -35.52 39.45
N GLY A 22 -20.69 -34.91 40.59
CA GLY A 22 -21.05 -35.61 41.82
C GLY A 22 -22.51 -36.06 41.92
N ALA A 23 -23.32 -35.82 40.87
CA ALA A 23 -24.77 -36.04 40.86
C ALA A 23 -25.48 -35.48 42.11
N LYS A 24 -25.13 -34.24 42.50
CA LYS A 24 -25.70 -33.55 43.66
C LYS A 24 -26.81 -32.59 43.23
N PRO A 25 -27.81 -32.34 44.09
CA PRO A 25 -28.79 -31.29 43.86
C PRO A 25 -28.10 -29.92 43.74
N TRP A 26 -28.65 -29.06 42.89
CA TRP A 26 -28.12 -27.71 42.68
C TRP A 26 -28.10 -26.90 43.99
N GLY A 27 -26.96 -26.27 44.28
CA GLY A 27 -26.73 -25.47 45.49
C GLY A 27 -26.44 -26.27 46.75
N TYR A 28 -26.17 -27.58 46.62
CA TYR A 28 -25.71 -28.45 47.70
C TYR A 28 -24.40 -27.96 48.32
N LEU A 29 -23.40 -27.64 47.50
CA LEU A 29 -22.08 -27.19 47.95
C LEU A 29 -22.11 -25.77 48.52
N LYS A 30 -23.00 -24.91 48.02
CA LYS A 30 -23.18 -23.55 48.53
C LYS A 30 -23.58 -23.54 50.00
N LYS A 31 -24.39 -24.51 50.44
CA LYS A 31 -24.79 -24.69 51.85
C LYS A 31 -23.68 -25.27 52.73
N GLN A 32 -22.62 -25.81 52.13
CA GLN A 32 -21.49 -26.43 52.81
C GLN A 32 -20.27 -25.54 52.91
N ARG A 33 -20.32 -24.33 52.36
CA ARG A 33 -19.24 -23.36 52.51
C ARG A 33 -19.00 -23.09 53.99
N ASN A 34 -17.73 -23.06 54.41
CA ASN A 34 -17.36 -22.73 55.78
C ASN A 34 -16.70 -21.34 55.85
N PRO A 35 -16.62 -20.71 57.04
CA PRO A 35 -15.98 -19.40 57.22
C PRO A 35 -14.49 -19.38 56.83
N SER A 36 -13.82 -20.54 56.87
CA SER A 36 -12.41 -20.69 56.46
C SER A 36 -12.22 -20.70 54.94
N GLY A 37 -13.28 -20.51 54.16
CA GLY A 37 -13.22 -20.44 52.70
C GLY A 37 -13.27 -21.80 51.98
N GLY A 38 -13.29 -22.91 52.72
CA GLY A 38 -13.44 -24.28 52.20
C GLY A 38 -14.88 -24.78 52.28
N TYR A 39 -15.04 -26.11 52.37
CA TYR A 39 -16.32 -26.78 52.52
C TYR A 39 -16.34 -27.67 53.78
N SER A 40 -17.53 -28.00 54.27
CA SER A 40 -17.73 -28.89 55.42
C SER A 40 -17.25 -30.32 55.16
N VAL A 41 -17.26 -30.75 53.89
CA VAL A 41 -16.70 -32.04 53.47
C VAL A 41 -15.33 -31.81 52.85
N GLN A 42 -14.31 -32.43 53.45
CA GLN A 42 -12.90 -32.17 53.17
C GLN A 42 -12.52 -32.38 51.69
N ILE A 43 -13.14 -33.34 50.99
CA ILE A 43 -12.84 -33.62 49.58
C ILE A 43 -13.07 -32.40 48.69
N TYR A 44 -14.15 -31.64 48.91
CA TYR A 44 -14.44 -30.44 48.12
C TYR A 44 -13.49 -29.29 48.46
N THR A 45 -12.94 -29.25 49.69
CA THR A 45 -11.88 -28.30 50.04
C THR A 45 -10.61 -28.58 49.23
N TYR A 46 -10.19 -29.84 49.11
CA TYR A 46 -9.04 -30.21 48.29
C TYR A 46 -9.27 -29.97 46.80
N MET A 47 -10.44 -30.36 46.29
CA MET A 47 -10.81 -30.13 44.88
C MET A 47 -10.84 -28.62 44.55
N TRP A 48 -11.35 -27.79 45.45
CA TRP A 48 -11.37 -26.34 45.28
C TRP A 48 -9.96 -25.73 45.29
N ALA A 49 -9.08 -26.19 46.18
CA ALA A 49 -7.70 -25.76 46.19
C ALA A 49 -6.98 -26.12 44.88
N ALA A 50 -7.18 -27.35 44.38
CA ALA A 50 -6.62 -27.80 43.11
C ALA A 50 -7.17 -26.99 41.92
N TRP A 51 -8.49 -26.74 41.89
CA TRP A 51 -9.13 -25.92 40.88
C TRP A 51 -8.55 -24.50 40.84
N LYS A 52 -8.37 -23.86 42.01
CA LYS A 52 -7.75 -22.54 42.10
C LYS A 52 -6.32 -22.53 41.59
N ALA A 53 -5.52 -23.52 41.97
CA ALA A 53 -4.12 -23.62 41.52
C ALA A 53 -4.04 -23.76 39.99
N ALA A 54 -4.83 -24.67 39.40
CA ALA A 54 -4.90 -24.84 37.95
C ALA A 54 -5.41 -23.56 37.24
N GLY A 55 -6.40 -22.89 37.83
CA GLY A 55 -6.91 -21.61 37.34
C GLY A 55 -5.83 -20.51 37.34
N ALA A 56 -5.01 -20.44 38.40
CA ALA A 56 -3.93 -19.45 38.51
C ALA A 56 -2.85 -19.66 37.43
N GLU A 57 -2.42 -20.90 37.19
CA GLU A 57 -1.47 -21.21 36.12
C GLU A 57 -2.00 -20.83 34.73
N LEU A 58 -3.29 -21.08 34.46
CA LEU A 58 -3.95 -20.69 33.21
C LEU A 58 -4.03 -19.16 33.05
N VAL A 59 -4.33 -18.43 34.12
CA VAL A 59 -4.34 -16.96 34.10
C VAL A 59 -2.95 -16.42 33.81
N GLU A 60 -1.91 -16.93 34.47
CA GLU A 60 -0.52 -16.52 34.21
C GLU A 60 -0.11 -16.78 32.75
N ALA A 61 -0.45 -17.96 32.21
CA ALA A 61 -0.17 -18.30 30.82
C ALA A 61 -0.91 -17.37 29.85
N LEU A 62 -2.16 -17.02 30.14
CA LEU A 62 -2.97 -16.10 29.35
C LEU A 62 -2.39 -14.67 29.37
N GLU A 63 -1.97 -14.18 30.54
CA GLU A 63 -1.34 -12.87 30.67
C GLU A 63 -0.04 -12.80 29.86
N LYS A 64 0.81 -13.83 29.93
CA LYS A 64 2.03 -13.93 29.11
C LYS A 64 1.71 -13.92 27.62
N ALA A 65 0.68 -14.65 27.20
CA ALA A 65 0.22 -14.68 25.81
C ALA A 65 -0.27 -13.29 25.34
N GLN A 66 -1.12 -12.62 26.14
CA GLN A 66 -1.60 -11.27 25.84
C GLN A 66 -0.45 -10.25 25.74
N GLN A 67 0.53 -10.30 26.65
CA GLN A 67 1.71 -9.46 26.58
C GLN A 67 2.52 -9.71 25.30
N ARG A 68 2.63 -10.97 24.86
CA ARG A 68 3.31 -11.32 23.61
C ARG A 68 2.56 -10.80 22.38
N ILE A 69 1.23 -10.89 22.37
CA ILE A 69 0.37 -10.34 21.31
C ILE A 69 0.60 -8.83 21.21
N GLY A 70 0.51 -8.08 22.32
CA GLY A 70 0.75 -6.63 22.31
C GLY A 70 2.15 -6.25 21.79
N LYS A 71 3.19 -7.04 22.12
CA LYS A 71 4.54 -6.86 21.56
C LYS A 71 4.58 -7.06 20.04
N LEU A 72 3.86 -8.05 19.52
CA LEU A 72 3.81 -8.34 18.08
C LEU A 72 2.99 -7.30 17.33
N GLU A 73 1.87 -6.84 17.88
CA GLU A 73 1.05 -5.77 17.31
C GLU A 73 1.86 -4.48 17.16
N LYS A 74 2.63 -4.09 18.19
CA LYS A 74 3.52 -2.93 18.11
C LYS A 74 4.58 -3.08 17.01
N LYS A 75 5.22 -4.24 16.91
CA LYS A 75 6.19 -4.50 15.82
C LYS A 75 5.54 -4.41 14.45
N LEU A 76 4.31 -4.90 14.31
CA LEU A 76 3.57 -4.84 13.06
C LEU A 76 3.24 -3.39 12.68
N THR A 77 2.81 -2.56 13.63
CA THR A 77 2.54 -1.15 13.38
C THR A 77 3.81 -0.38 13.01
N ASP A 78 4.92 -0.65 13.68
CA ASP A 78 6.22 -0.01 13.38
C ASP A 78 6.70 -0.36 11.98
N HIS A 79 6.59 -1.64 11.58
CA HIS A 79 6.93 -2.09 10.23
C HIS A 79 6.02 -1.44 9.18
N LYS A 80 4.70 -1.39 9.41
CA LYS A 80 3.77 -0.71 8.50
C LYS A 80 4.13 0.76 8.29
N ARG A 81 4.48 1.48 9.38
CA ARG A 81 4.93 2.88 9.30
C ARG A 81 6.20 3.01 8.48
N MET A 82 7.20 2.19 8.76
CA MET A 82 8.47 2.21 8.03
C MET A 82 8.27 1.94 6.53
N ASN A 83 7.39 1.00 6.19
CA ASN A 83 7.08 0.71 4.79
C ASN A 83 6.36 1.88 4.10
N GLN A 84 5.45 2.57 4.80
CA GLN A 84 4.82 3.79 4.29
C GLN A 84 5.82 4.94 4.09
N GLU A 85 6.76 5.11 5.01
CA GLU A 85 7.82 6.12 4.92
C GLU A 85 8.77 5.81 3.74
N MET A 86 9.18 4.56 3.57
CA MET A 86 9.98 4.14 2.41
C MET A 86 9.24 4.36 1.10
N ALA A 87 7.95 4.03 1.03
CA ALA A 87 7.15 4.29 -0.16
C ALA A 87 7.09 5.79 -0.51
N LYS A 88 6.90 6.66 0.50
CA LYS A 88 6.92 8.12 0.30
C LYS A 88 8.28 8.63 -0.15
N ALA A 89 9.37 8.12 0.42
CA ALA A 89 10.73 8.48 0.02
C ALA A 89 11.05 8.03 -1.42
N MET A 90 10.49 6.91 -1.86
CA MET A 90 10.65 6.43 -3.24
C MET A 90 9.77 7.20 -4.25
N LEU A 91 8.68 7.81 -3.78
CA LEU A 91 7.78 8.69 -4.55
C LEU A 91 8.20 10.17 -4.53
N THR A 92 9.42 10.51 -4.08
CA THR A 92 9.89 11.90 -4.11
C THR A 92 9.86 12.45 -5.54
N PRO A 93 9.21 13.60 -5.80
CA PRO A 93 8.99 14.08 -7.16
C PRO A 93 10.25 14.50 -7.95
N ASN A 94 11.44 14.55 -7.35
CA ASN A 94 12.57 15.26 -7.96
C ASN A 94 13.07 14.69 -9.30
N ASP A 95 13.25 13.37 -9.41
CA ASP A 95 13.81 12.80 -10.64
C ASP A 95 12.74 12.58 -11.72
N SER A 96 11.50 12.27 -11.30
CA SER A 96 10.38 12.08 -12.23
C SER A 96 9.89 13.41 -12.81
N ASP A 97 9.85 14.48 -12.01
CA ASP A 97 9.44 15.80 -12.48
C ASP A 97 10.52 16.44 -13.36
N ALA A 98 11.80 16.24 -13.03
CA ALA A 98 12.92 16.68 -13.86
C ALA A 98 12.91 15.98 -15.24
N ALA A 99 12.75 14.66 -15.27
CA ALA A 99 12.63 13.90 -16.51
C ALA A 99 11.38 14.31 -17.32
N GLY A 100 10.26 14.56 -16.64
CA GLY A 100 9.03 15.05 -17.27
C GLY A 100 9.20 16.41 -17.94
N MET A 101 9.88 17.34 -17.25
CA MET A 101 10.21 18.67 -17.78
C MET A 101 11.17 18.59 -18.98
N GLU A 102 12.18 17.73 -18.92
CA GLU A 102 13.12 17.52 -20.02
C GLU A 102 12.44 16.92 -21.26
N ILE A 103 11.58 15.92 -21.07
CA ILE A 103 10.77 15.34 -22.16
C ILE A 103 9.86 16.39 -22.78
N ALA A 104 9.22 17.24 -21.97
CA ALA A 104 8.36 18.31 -22.48
C ALA A 104 9.15 19.33 -23.32
N ALA A 105 10.31 19.75 -22.85
CA ALA A 105 11.20 20.66 -23.59
C ALA A 105 11.69 20.05 -24.90
N LEU A 106 12.08 18.77 -24.90
CA LEU A 106 12.51 18.07 -26.11
C LEU A 106 11.37 17.93 -27.12
N ARG A 107 10.15 17.60 -26.68
CA ARG A 107 8.97 17.54 -27.55
C ARG A 107 8.65 18.89 -28.18
N GLN A 108 8.76 19.98 -27.41
CA GLN A 108 8.57 21.33 -27.93
C GLN A 108 9.63 21.66 -29.00
N ARG A 109 10.90 21.31 -28.77
CA ARG A 109 11.97 21.53 -29.74
C ARG A 109 11.79 20.70 -31.01
N ILE A 110 11.35 19.46 -30.89
CA ILE A 110 11.02 18.60 -32.04
C ILE A 110 9.89 19.24 -32.86
N ALA A 111 8.80 19.66 -32.21
CA ALA A 111 7.68 20.31 -32.90
C ALA A 111 8.11 21.60 -33.62
N GLU A 112 8.96 22.41 -32.99
CA GLU A 112 9.54 23.60 -33.62
C GLU A 112 10.34 23.24 -34.87
N LEU A 113 11.22 22.23 -34.79
CA LEU A 113 12.04 21.76 -35.92
C LEU A 113 11.18 21.17 -37.04
N GLU A 114 10.17 20.37 -36.72
CA GLU A 114 9.21 19.80 -37.67
C GLU A 114 8.31 20.85 -38.34
N SER A 115 8.18 22.03 -37.73
CA SER A 115 7.44 23.16 -38.30
C SER A 115 8.27 24.00 -39.29
N ARG A 116 9.60 23.85 -39.31
CA ARG A 116 10.46 24.68 -40.15
C ARG A 116 10.22 24.41 -41.63
N THR A 117 10.07 25.49 -42.38
CA THR A 117 9.93 25.46 -43.82
C THR A 117 11.11 26.15 -44.48
N VAL A 118 11.64 25.59 -45.57
CA VAL A 118 12.69 26.22 -46.38
C VAL A 118 12.07 26.90 -47.59
N LYS A 119 12.58 28.08 -47.95
CA LYS A 119 12.24 28.76 -49.21
C LYS A 119 13.32 28.45 -50.24
N LEU A 120 12.90 28.00 -51.41
CA LEU A 120 13.81 27.81 -52.55
C LEU A 120 14.03 29.16 -53.26
N PRO A 121 15.24 29.40 -53.79
CA PRO A 121 15.48 30.59 -54.60
C PRO A 121 14.69 30.53 -55.90
N ASP A 122 14.25 31.68 -56.39
CA ASP A 122 13.62 31.82 -57.71
C ASP A 122 14.69 31.64 -58.79
N LEU A 123 14.50 30.65 -59.67
CA LEU A 123 15.44 30.28 -60.73
C LEU A 123 14.94 30.68 -62.14
N ARG A 124 13.90 31.52 -62.23
CA ARG A 124 13.37 31.99 -63.52
C ARG A 124 14.45 32.76 -64.31
N GLN A 125 14.67 32.35 -65.57
CA GLN A 125 15.77 32.83 -66.42
C GLN A 125 15.50 34.19 -67.10
N ILE A 126 14.23 34.60 -67.27
CA ILE A 126 13.85 35.84 -67.95
C ILE A 126 12.80 36.57 -67.09
N VAL A 127 13.10 37.82 -66.73
CA VAL A 127 12.15 38.74 -66.05
C VAL A 127 11.86 39.92 -66.97
N SER A 128 11.18 39.66 -68.10
CA SER A 128 10.73 40.68 -69.06
C SER A 128 9.50 40.20 -69.84
N GLY A 129 8.33 40.79 -69.54
CA GLY A 129 7.10 40.77 -70.34
C GLY A 129 6.38 39.41 -70.50
N ASP A 130 5.17 39.29 -69.94
CA ASP A 130 4.03 38.34 -70.16
C ASP A 130 4.27 36.86 -70.56
N ARG A 131 5.52 36.36 -70.61
CA ARG A 131 5.85 34.96 -70.89
C ARG A 131 6.84 34.46 -69.86
N TYR A 132 6.30 33.88 -68.80
CA TYR A 132 7.03 33.06 -67.84
C TYR A 132 7.42 31.74 -68.52
N ALA A 133 8.72 31.51 -68.73
CA ALA A 133 9.22 30.22 -69.20
C ALA A 133 10.42 29.79 -68.33
N TRP A 134 10.24 28.67 -67.64
CA TRP A 134 11.37 27.91 -67.12
C TRP A 134 12.06 27.25 -68.32
N SER A 135 13.39 27.14 -68.31
CA SER A 135 14.01 26.15 -69.19
C SER A 135 13.73 24.75 -68.62
N ASP A 136 13.48 23.77 -69.49
CA ASP A 136 13.11 22.40 -69.09
C ASP A 136 14.10 21.81 -68.07
N GLY A 137 15.40 22.11 -68.21
CA GLY A 137 16.43 21.69 -67.26
C GLY A 137 16.31 22.32 -65.87
N VAL A 138 15.98 23.61 -65.78
CA VAL A 138 15.81 24.32 -64.50
C VAL A 138 14.53 23.87 -63.79
N TYR A 139 13.48 23.58 -64.55
CA TYR A 139 12.22 23.05 -64.00
C TYR A 139 12.42 21.67 -63.39
N ASN A 140 13.04 20.74 -64.13
CA ASN A 140 13.31 19.39 -63.64
C ASN A 140 14.21 19.42 -62.39
N TYR A 141 15.27 20.23 -62.40
CA TYR A 141 16.15 20.38 -61.23
C TYR A 141 15.41 20.89 -59.99
N SER A 142 14.49 21.86 -60.13
CA SER A 142 13.70 22.35 -58.99
C SER A 142 12.73 21.29 -58.44
N GLN A 143 12.16 20.44 -59.29
CA GLN A 143 11.32 19.32 -58.84
C GLN A 143 12.15 18.26 -58.12
N ASP A 144 13.32 17.90 -58.64
CA ASP A 144 14.23 16.94 -57.99
C ASP A 144 14.65 17.42 -56.60
N VAL A 145 14.98 18.71 -56.46
CA VAL A 145 15.30 19.31 -55.15
C VAL A 145 14.11 19.25 -54.18
N LYS A 146 12.88 19.50 -54.66
CA LYS A 146 11.68 19.38 -53.82
C LYS A 146 11.44 17.93 -53.36
N VAL A 147 11.67 16.95 -54.23
CA VAL A 147 11.57 15.52 -53.89
C VAL A 147 12.60 15.14 -52.83
N VAL A 148 13.87 15.51 -53.02
CA VAL A 148 14.95 15.22 -52.05
C VAL A 148 14.67 15.88 -50.69
N LEU A 149 14.15 17.11 -50.68
CA LEU A 149 13.77 17.79 -49.43
C LEU A 149 12.57 17.11 -48.75
N ALA A 150 11.57 16.66 -49.51
CA ALA A 150 10.41 15.94 -48.97
C ALA A 150 10.80 14.57 -48.40
N ASP A 151 11.67 13.82 -49.08
CA ASP A 151 12.22 12.54 -48.60
C ASP A 151 13.04 12.72 -47.31
N ALA A 152 13.69 13.88 -47.14
CA ALA A 152 14.37 14.27 -45.91
C ALA A 152 13.41 14.82 -44.82
N GLY A 153 12.10 14.87 -45.07
CA GLY A 153 11.09 15.38 -44.14
C GLY A 153 11.07 16.91 -44.00
N ILE A 154 11.71 17.64 -44.90
CA ILE A 154 11.81 19.11 -44.88
C ILE A 154 10.66 19.71 -45.69
N LYS A 155 9.86 20.56 -45.04
CA LYS A 155 8.76 21.27 -45.69
C LYS A 155 9.32 22.41 -46.56
N VAL A 156 8.81 22.55 -47.78
CA VAL A 156 9.14 23.67 -48.69
C VAL A 156 7.97 24.66 -48.68
N GLY A 157 8.25 25.93 -48.37
CA GLY A 157 7.23 26.98 -48.40
C GLY A 157 6.87 27.39 -49.83
N ALA A 158 5.65 27.92 -50.03
CA ALA A 158 5.29 28.59 -51.28
C ALA A 158 6.11 29.89 -51.44
N GLU A 159 6.42 30.26 -52.69
CA GLU A 159 6.99 31.56 -53.06
C GLU A 159 6.04 32.72 -52.74
#